data_AF-A0A8K2A8Q6-F1
#
_entry.id   AF-A0A8K2A8Q6-F1
#
_cell.length_a   1.000
_cell.length_b   1.000
_cell.length_c   1.000
_cell.angle_alpha   90.00
_cell.angle_beta   90.00
_cell.angle_gamma   90.00
#
_symmetry.space_group_name_H-M   'P 1'
#
loop_
_entity.id
_entity.type
_entity.pdbx_description
1 polymer ?
#
loop_
_entity_poly.entity_id
_entity_poly.type
_entity_poly.pdbx_seq_one_letter_code
_entity_poly.pdbx_strand_id
1 'polypeptide(L)' 'MITLELITTTVEMPDHPTDLLAQIQQALRQHGEPLRWAVTGITDHQAQIEAVVLQASDGLG' A
#
# COMPACT_ATOMS: atom_id res chain seq x y z
N MET A 1 15.07 -14.61 3.25
CA MET A 1 13.85 -15.15 3.93
C MET A 1 12.66 -14.40 3.34
N ILE A 2 11.48 -15.02 3.25
CA ILE A 2 10.28 -14.33 2.78
C ILE A 2 9.39 -14.07 3.99
N THR A 3 9.01 -12.82 4.18
CA THR A 3 8.10 -12.40 5.26
C THR A 3 6.86 -11.74 4.69
N LEU A 4 5.75 -11.90 5.40
CA LEU A 4 4.50 -11.22 5.14
C LEU A 4 4.27 -10.22 6.26
N GLU A 5 4.08 -8.97 5.90
CA GLU A 5 3.81 -7.89 6.84
C GLU A 5 2.41 -7.33 6.58
N LEU A 6 1.65 -7.10 7.66
CA LEU A 6 0.41 -6.33 7.60
C LEU A 6 0.74 -4.87 7.90
N ILE A 7 0.51 -4.00 6.93
CA ILE A 7 0.80 -2.57 7.04
C ILE A 7 -0.48 -1.75 6.92
N THR A 8 -0.45 -0.57 7.51
CA THR A 8 -1.43 0.48 7.29
C THR A 8 -0.72 1.68 6.70
N THR A 9 -1.27 2.24 5.62
CA THR A 9 -0.76 3.46 5.00
C THR A 9 -1.91 4.35 4.58
N THR A 10 -1.59 5.60 4.25
CA THR A 10 -2.56 6.58 3.78
C THR A 10 -2.08 7.14 2.44
N VAL A 11 -3.01 7.33 1.52
CA VAL A 11 -2.78 8.03 0.26
C VAL A 11 -3.68 9.25 0.18
N GLU A 12 -3.17 10.34 -0.40
CA GLU A 12 -3.98 11.52 -0.72
C GLU A 12 -5.00 11.19 -1.81
N MET A 13 -6.14 11.90 -1.85
CA MET A 13 -7.08 11.80 -2.95
C MET A 13 -6.53 12.53 -4.17
N PRO A 14 -6.43 11.86 -5.33
CA PRO A 14 -6.02 12.51 -6.56
C PRO A 14 -7.15 13.39 -7.09
N ASP A 15 -6.80 14.37 -7.92
CA ASP A 15 -7.77 15.22 -8.62
C ASP A 15 -8.71 14.40 -9.53
N HIS A 16 -8.22 13.29 -10.06
CA HIS A 16 -8.99 12.35 -10.87
C HIS A 16 -9.16 11.01 -10.14
N PRO A 17 -10.39 10.59 -9.82
CA PRO A 17 -10.64 9.35 -9.06
C PRO A 17 -10.06 8.08 -9.69
N THR A 18 -9.87 8.07 -11.01
CA THR A 18 -9.27 6.95 -11.76
C THR A 18 -7.80 6.70 -11.40
N ASP A 19 -7.10 7.71 -10.87
CA ASP A 19 -5.67 7.62 -10.57
C ASP A 19 -5.41 6.99 -9.20
N LEU A 20 -6.45 6.87 -8.36
CA LEU A 20 -6.33 6.39 -6.99
C LEU A 20 -5.76 4.97 -6.93
N LEU A 21 -6.16 4.08 -7.85
CA LEU A 21 -5.64 2.73 -7.92
C LEU A 21 -4.12 2.71 -8.12
N ALA A 22 -3.63 3.50 -9.07
CA ALA A 22 -2.20 3.57 -9.38
C ALA A 22 -1.42 4.15 -8.20
N GLN A 23 -1.98 5.18 -7.55
CA GLN A 23 -1.37 5.83 -6.39
C GLN A 23 -1.27 4.90 -5.17
N ILE A 24 -2.32 4.11 -4.88
CA ILE A 24 -2.30 3.08 -3.84
C ILE A 24 -1.22 2.04 -4.14
N GLN A 25 -1.20 1.49 -5.37
CA GLN A 25 -0.20 0.49 -5.74
C GLN A 25 1.23 1.01 -5.68
N GLN A 26 1.44 2.29 -6.02
CA GLN A 26 2.74 2.93 -5.90
C GLN A 26 3.16 3.09 -4.44
N ALA A 27 2.26 3.55 -3.57
CA ALA A 27 2.53 3.69 -2.14
C ALA A 27 2.85 2.33 -1.50
N LEU A 28 2.06 1.29 -1.77
CA LEU A 28 2.29 -0.05 -1.21
C LEU A 28 3.62 -0.67 -1.67
N ARG A 29 4.02 -0.43 -2.93
CA ARG A 29 5.30 -0.91 -3.47
C ARG A 29 6.53 -0.35 -2.77
N GLN A 30 6.41 0.77 -2.05
CA GLN A 30 7.50 1.29 -1.22
C GLN A 30 7.77 0.41 0.02
N HIS A 31 6.80 -0.43 0.41
CA HIS A 31 6.90 -1.32 1.57
C HIS A 31 7.18 -2.78 1.19
N GLY A 32 6.93 -3.17 -0.06
CA GLY A 32 7.09 -4.53 -0.57
C GLY A 32 6.11 -4.83 -1.69
N GLU A 33 6.09 -6.05 -2.20
CA GLU A 33 5.12 -6.43 -3.24
C GLU A 33 3.73 -6.63 -2.62
N PRO A 34 2.70 -5.83 -2.96
CA PRO A 34 1.38 -5.96 -2.37
C PRO A 34 0.67 -7.22 -2.90
N LEU A 35 0.27 -8.11 -2.00
CA LEU A 35 -0.49 -9.33 -2.36
C LEU A 35 -2.00 -9.09 -2.30
N ARG A 36 -2.44 -8.39 -1.26
CA ARG A 36 -3.83 -7.95 -1.06
C ARG A 36 -3.85 -6.63 -0.32
N TRP A 37 -4.87 -5.83 -0.58
CA TRP A 37 -5.11 -4.60 0.14
C TRP A 37 -6.60 -4.25 0.09
N ALA A 38 -7.03 -3.41 1.01
CA ALA A 38 -8.37 -2.86 1.05
C ALA A 38 -8.32 -1.40 1.52
N VAL A 39 -9.22 -0.59 0.98
CA VAL A 39 -9.52 0.73 1.56
C VAL A 39 -10.34 0.50 2.83
N THR A 40 -9.83 0.95 3.97
CA THR A 40 -10.49 0.78 5.28
C THR A 40 -11.09 2.08 5.82
N GLY A 41 -10.75 3.22 5.21
CA GLY A 41 -11.33 4.51 5.53
C GLY A 41 -11.12 5.52 4.41
N ILE A 42 -12.06 6.46 4.29
CA ILE A 42 -11.99 7.57 3.33
C ILE A 42 -12.37 8.86 4.08
N THR A 43 -11.63 9.91 3.82
CA THR A 43 -11.91 11.30 4.21
C THR A 43 -11.93 12.16 2.94
N ASP A 44 -12.21 13.46 3.08
CA ASP A 44 -12.26 14.40 1.94
C ASP A 44 -10.92 14.51 1.18
N HIS A 45 -9.81 14.19 1.83
CA HIS A 45 -8.47 14.38 1.26
C HIS A 45 -7.63 13.10 1.22
N GLN A 46 -8.03 12.03 1.91
CA GLN A 46 -7.18 10.86 2.10
C GLN A 46 -7.96 9.55 2.16
N ALA A 47 -7.33 8.47 1.71
CA ALA A 47 -7.81 7.10 1.89
C ALA A 47 -6.80 6.31 2.72
N GLN A 48 -7.32 5.64 3.74
CA GLN A 48 -6.57 4.72 4.57
C GLN A 48 -6.64 3.33 3.95
N ILE A 49 -5.47 2.71 3.79
CA ILE A 49 -5.27 1.42 3.17
C ILE A 49 -4.65 0.47 4.18
N GLU A 50 -5.22 -0.72 4.30
CA GLU A 50 -4.57 -1.85 4.96
C GLU A 50 -4.12 -2.85 3.90
N ALA A 51 -2.87 -3.31 3.99
CA ALA A 51 -2.29 -4.19 2.99
C ALA A 51 -1.44 -5.28 3.61
N VAL A 52 -1.43 -6.45 2.97
CA VAL A 52 -0.40 -7.46 3.19
C VAL A 52 0.62 -7.39 2.08
N VAL A 53 1.86 -7.10 2.47
CA VAL A 53 3.00 -6.99 1.56
C VAL A 53 3.96 -8.16 1.75
N LEU A 54 4.53 -8.60 0.63
CA LEU A 54 5.60 -9.57 0.58
C LEU A 54 6.94 -8.82 0.63
N GLN A 55 7.74 -9.11 1.65
CA GLN A 55 9.11 -8.65 1.74
C GLN A 55 10.06 -9.82 1.52
N ALA A 56 10.91 -9.66 0.51
CA ALA A 56 12.10 -10.50 0.40
C ALA A 56 13.15 -9.90 1.33
N SER A 57 13.42 -10.56 2.47
CA SER A 57 14.59 -10.23 3.26
C SER A 57 15.82 -10.71 2.48
N ASP A 58 16.59 -9.77 1.93
CA ASP A 58 17.98 -10.01 1.53
C ASP A 58 18.77 -10.27 2.82
N GLY A 59 18.76 -11.54 3.23
CA GLY A 59 19.68 -12.01 4.25
C GLY A 59 21.08 -12.00 3.66
N LEU A 60 21.92 -11.10 4.19
CA LEU A 60 23.38 -10.92 4.03
C LEU A 60 23.78 -9.63 3.30
N GLY A 61 23.86 -8.55 4.07
CA GLY A 61 24.80 -7.44 3.91
C GLY A 61 25.56 -7.26 5.21
#